data_AF-A0A1X7LKY3-F1
#
_entry.id   AF-A0A1X7LKY3-F1
#
_cell.length_a   1.000
_cell.length_b   1.000
_cell.length_c   1.000
_cell.angle_alpha   90.00
_cell.angle_beta   90.00
_cell.angle_gamma   90.00
#
_symmetry.space_group_name_H-M   'P 1'
#
loop_
_entity.id
_entity.type
_entity.pdbx_description
1 polymer ?
#
loop_
_entity_poly.entity_id
_entity_poly.type
_entity_poly.pdbx_seq_one_letter_code
_entity_poly.pdbx_strand_id
1 'polypeptide(L)'
;MLFFNDGFTFTNFLADAFSIFMFILWFWLLITISGDLFRRHDVSGWGKVLWVIFLIILPYIGIFAYLLTQHRGMAERDQARAKQVREDLRQVVGFSVADELEKLDKLKASGSISADEYARLRAKLVQ
;
A
#
# COMPACT_ATOMS: atom_id res chain seq x y z
N MET A 1 -16.78 -42.86 26.88
CA MET A 1 -17.65 -42.31 25.81
C MET A 1 -18.18 -40.97 26.32
N LEU A 2 -17.59 -39.85 25.89
CA LEU A 2 -17.80 -38.54 26.51
C LEU A 2 -18.11 -37.43 25.49
N PHE A 3 -18.82 -37.72 24.39
CA PHE A 3 -19.01 -36.69 23.34
C PHE A 3 -20.37 -36.65 22.60
N PHE A 4 -21.40 -37.44 22.94
CA PHE A 4 -22.62 -37.48 22.09
C PHE A 4 -23.95 -37.63 22.86
N ASN A 5 -24.16 -36.87 23.94
CA ASN A 5 -25.47 -36.87 24.62
C ASN A 5 -26.13 -35.48 24.71
N ASP A 6 -25.71 -34.53 23.89
CA ASP A 6 -26.41 -33.26 23.75
C ASP A 6 -27.42 -33.38 22.60
N GLY A 7 -28.71 -33.40 22.94
CA GLY A 7 -29.78 -33.38 21.94
C GLY A 7 -29.67 -32.17 21.01
N PHE A 8 -30.19 -32.29 19.78
CA PHE A 8 -30.21 -31.19 18.82
C PHE A 8 -30.95 -29.98 19.42
N THR A 9 -30.18 -28.98 19.85
CA THR A 9 -30.67 -27.74 20.41
C THR A 9 -30.20 -26.62 19.49
N PHE A 10 -31.05 -25.60 19.27
CA PHE A 10 -30.69 -24.46 18.42
C PHE A 10 -29.36 -23.81 18.83
N THR A 11 -29.10 -23.71 20.13
CA THR A 11 -27.82 -23.22 20.69
C THR A 11 -26.62 -24.08 20.28
N ASN A 12 -26.74 -25.41 20.33
CA ASN A 12 -25.67 -26.33 19.94
C ASN A 12 -25.43 -26.24 18.43
N PHE A 13 -26.49 -26.19 17.63
CA PHE A 13 -26.39 -25.96 16.20
C PHE A 13 -25.66 -24.65 15.86
N LEU A 14 -25.99 -23.54 16.54
CA LEU A 14 -25.30 -22.27 16.35
C LEU A 14 -23.84 -22.33 16.79
N ALA A 15 -23.54 -22.97 17.92
CA ALA A 15 -22.18 -23.14 18.43
C ALA A 15 -21.32 -23.99 17.48
N ASP A 16 -21.88 -25.06 16.94
CA ASP A 16 -21.20 -25.93 15.96
C ASP A 16 -20.96 -25.19 14.64
N ALA A 17 -21.97 -24.48 14.12
CA ALA A 17 -21.82 -23.66 12.92
C ALA A 17 -20.76 -22.57 13.10
N PHE A 18 -20.74 -21.91 14.27
CA PHE A 18 -19.72 -20.91 14.60
C PHE A 18 -18.32 -21.52 14.72
N SER A 19 -18.18 -22.68 15.38
CA SER A 19 -16.90 -23.40 15.46
C SER A 19 -16.37 -23.79 14.09
N ILE A 20 -17.22 -24.29 13.19
CA ILE A 20 -16.83 -24.63 11.81
C ILE A 20 -16.41 -23.37 11.05
N PHE A 21 -17.17 -22.28 11.17
CA PHE A 21 -16.80 -21.00 10.56
C PHE A 21 -15.43 -20.51 11.07
N MET A 22 -15.19 -20.55 12.38
CA MET A 22 -13.92 -20.14 12.99
C MET A 22 -12.76 -21.02 12.55
N PHE A 23 -12.98 -22.33 12.38
CA PHE A 23 -11.98 -23.26 11.86
C PHE A 23 -11.62 -22.97 10.40
N ILE A 24 -12.61 -22.74 9.54
CA ILE A 24 -12.39 -22.36 8.14
C ILE A 24 -11.66 -21.02 8.07
N LEU A 25 -12.10 -20.03 8.85
CA LEU A 25 -11.48 -18.71 8.94
C LEU A 25 -10.02 -18.81 9.41
N TRP A 26 -9.73 -19.66 10.40
CA TRP A 26 -8.36 -19.89 10.86
C TRP A 26 -7.46 -20.42 9.75
N PHE A 27 -7.89 -21.47 9.05
CA PHE A 27 -7.13 -22.03 7.92
C PHE A 27 -6.96 -21.01 6.79
N TRP A 28 -8.01 -20.26 6.48
CA TRP A 28 -7.97 -19.23 5.45
C TRP A 28 -6.98 -18.11 5.79
N LEU A 29 -6.92 -17.67 7.05
CA LEU A 29 -5.94 -16.70 7.52
C LEU A 29 -4.52 -17.27 7.53
N LEU A 30 -4.33 -18.52 7.93
CA LEU A 30 -3.03 -19.18 7.90
C LEU A 30 -2.46 -19.20 6.47
N ILE A 31 -3.26 -19.57 5.47
CA ILE A 31 -2.82 -19.61 4.07
C ILE A 31 -2.54 -18.19 3.56
N THR A 32 -3.45 -17.25 3.81
CA THR A 32 -3.31 -15.85 3.38
C THR A 32 -2.04 -15.20 3.93
N ILE A 33 -1.82 -15.32 5.25
CA ILE A 33 -0.66 -14.74 5.93
C ILE A 33 0.62 -15.46 5.52
N SER A 34 0.60 -16.79 5.40
CA SER A 34 1.76 -17.54 4.89
C SER A 34 2.13 -17.06 3.48
N GLY A 35 1.14 -16.90 2.59
CA GLY A 35 1.36 -16.37 1.25
C GLY A 35 1.98 -14.97 1.24
N ASP A 36 1.49 -14.05 2.07
CA ASP A 36 2.06 -12.70 2.23
C ASP A 36 3.50 -12.75 2.77
N LEU A 37 3.74 -13.58 3.78
CA LEU A 37 5.04 -13.80 4.40
C LEU A 37 6.07 -14.41 3.44
N PHE A 38 5.65 -15.33 2.56
CA PHE A 38 6.54 -15.91 1.56
C PHE A 38 6.88 -14.95 0.44
N ARG A 39 5.94 -14.08 0.02
CA ARG A 39 6.16 -13.02 -0.98
C ARG A 39 7.11 -11.93 -0.52
N ARG A 40 7.26 -11.77 0.80
CA ARG A 40 8.21 -10.84 1.44
C ARG A 40 9.63 -11.38 1.36
N HIS A 41 10.52 -10.63 0.71
CA HIS A 41 11.95 -10.97 0.56
C HIS A 41 12.82 -10.39 1.69
N ASP A 42 12.25 -9.53 2.53
CA ASP A 42 12.87 -8.88 3.69
C ASP A 42 12.94 -9.80 4.93
N VAL A 43 12.22 -10.92 4.94
CA VAL A 43 12.20 -11.88 6.06
C VAL A 43 13.08 -13.10 5.73
N SER A 44 14.01 -13.43 6.62
CA SER A 44 14.86 -14.62 6.49
C SER A 44 14.04 -15.91 6.49
N GLY A 45 14.52 -16.96 5.80
CA GLY A 45 13.81 -18.25 5.73
C GLY A 45 13.49 -18.85 7.11
N TRP A 46 14.41 -18.74 8.06
CA TRP A 46 14.21 -19.15 9.46
C TRP A 46 13.14 -18.31 10.16
N GLY A 47 13.09 -17.00 9.91
CA GLY A 47 12.02 -16.14 10.42
C GLY A 47 10.65 -16.58 9.90
N LYS A 48 10.55 -16.99 8.63
CA LYS A 48 9.30 -17.48 8.05
C LYS A 48 8.79 -18.74 8.76
N VAL A 49 9.68 -19.69 9.04
CA VAL A 49 9.32 -20.94 9.74
C VAL A 49 8.81 -20.66 11.15
N LEU A 50 9.49 -19.79 11.91
CA LEU A 50 9.08 -19.43 13.27
C LEU A 50 7.69 -18.76 13.27
N TRP A 51 7.42 -17.90 12.29
CA TRP A 51 6.11 -17.26 12.11
C TRP A 51 4.99 -18.24 11.84
N VAL A 52 5.23 -19.23 10.98
CA VAL A 52 4.24 -20.28 10.70
C VAL A 52 3.93 -21.09 11.96
N ILE A 53 4.96 -21.50 12.73
CA ILE A 53 4.78 -22.21 14.00
C ILE A 53 3.97 -21.36 14.98
N PHE A 54 4.29 -20.07 15.10
CA PHE A 54 3.58 -19.15 15.98
C PHE A 54 2.10 -19.01 15.62
N LEU A 55 1.77 -18.88 14.32
CA LEU A 55 0.39 -18.81 13.82
C LEU A 55 -0.40 -20.11 14.05
N ILE A 56 0.27 -21.26 14.10
CA ILE A 56 -0.38 -22.55 14.37
C ILE A 56 -0.72 -22.70 15.85
N ILE A 57 0.22 -22.37 16.74
CA ILE A 57 0.04 -22.56 18.19
C ILE A 57 -0.87 -21.49 18.77
N LEU A 58 -0.78 -20.26 18.26
CA LEU A 58 -1.48 -19.09 18.79
C LEU A 58 -2.16 -18.33 17.64
N PRO A 59 -3.30 -18.83 17.13
CA PRO A 59 -3.92 -18.31 15.93
C PRO A 59 -4.24 -16.81 15.98
N TYR A 60 -5.05 -16.39 16.96
CA TYR A 60 -5.49 -14.99 17.05
C TYR A 60 -4.34 -14.07 17.48
N ILE A 61 -3.52 -14.50 18.43
CA ILE A 61 -2.35 -13.72 18.89
C ILE A 61 -1.29 -13.62 17.78
N GLY A 62 -1.14 -14.66 16.97
CA GLY A 62 -0.27 -14.71 15.79
C GLY A 62 -0.66 -13.69 14.74
N ILE A 63 -1.95 -13.57 14.46
CA ILE A 63 -2.49 -12.56 13.53
C ILE A 63 -2.21 -11.15 14.06
N PHE A 64 -2.50 -10.87 15.33
CA PHE A 64 -2.25 -9.53 15.91
C PHE A 64 -0.76 -9.17 15.98
N ALA A 65 0.07 -10.14 16.37
CA ALA A 65 1.52 -9.95 16.38
C ALA A 65 2.04 -9.67 14.96
N TYR A 66 1.59 -10.44 13.95
CA TYR A 66 1.97 -10.23 12.55
C TYR A 66 1.60 -8.83 12.08
N LEU A 67 0.36 -8.38 12.34
CA LEU A 67 -0.05 -7.03 11.99
C LEU A 67 0.84 -5.98 12.69
N LEU A 68 1.16 -6.16 13.98
CA LEU A 68 2.00 -5.24 14.73
C LEU A 68 3.45 -5.21 14.23
N THR A 69 4.04 -6.34 13.87
CA THR A 69 5.44 -6.43 13.43
C THR A 69 5.61 -6.08 11.96
N GLN A 70 4.64 -6.42 11.12
CA GLN A 70 4.71 -6.27 9.66
C GLN A 70 3.94 -5.04 9.10
N HIS A 71 3.41 -4.14 9.93
CA HIS A 71 2.72 -2.91 9.48
C HIS A 71 3.62 -1.91 8.72
N ARG A 72 4.94 -1.92 8.97
CA ARG A 72 5.86 -0.83 8.55
C ARG A 72 6.00 -0.63 7.04
N GLY A 73 5.65 -1.62 6.22
CA GLY A 73 5.79 -1.50 4.77
C GLY A 73 4.80 -0.52 4.11
N MET A 74 3.67 -0.18 4.74
CA MET A 74 2.65 0.64 4.07
C MET A 74 2.99 2.14 4.12
N ALA A 75 3.39 2.64 5.30
CA ALA A 75 3.75 4.04 5.48
C ALA A 75 5.03 4.45 4.73
N GLU A 76 6.04 3.57 4.69
CA GLU A 76 7.31 3.87 3.99
C GLU A 76 7.15 3.86 2.47
N ARG A 77 6.31 2.98 1.90
CA ARG A 77 6.03 2.94 0.46
C ARG A 77 5.17 4.10 -0.02
N ASP A 78 4.24 4.57 0.79
CA ASP A 78 3.43 5.76 0.46
C ASP A 78 4.28 7.02 0.44
N GLN A 79 5.22 7.17 1.38
CA GLN A 79 6.17 8.28 1.37
C GLN A 79 7.13 8.22 0.18
N ALA A 80 7.63 7.03 -0.17
CA ALA A 80 8.51 6.85 -1.32
C ALA A 80 7.79 7.16 -2.65
N ARG A 81 6.55 6.66 -2.84
CA ARG A 81 5.73 6.99 -4.01
C ARG A 81 5.36 8.46 -4.08
N ALA A 82 4.98 9.07 -2.96
CA ALA A 82 4.67 10.50 -2.92
C ALA A 82 5.88 11.37 -3.31
N LYS A 83 7.10 10.97 -2.91
CA LYS A 83 8.33 11.64 -3.33
C LYS A 83 8.60 11.48 -4.83
N GLN A 84 8.50 10.26 -5.38
CA GLN A 84 8.69 10.01 -6.81
C GLN A 84 7.70 10.81 -7.67
N VAL A 85 6.41 10.78 -7.32
CA VAL A 85 5.38 11.54 -8.05
C VAL A 85 5.67 13.04 -8.03
N ARG A 86 6.18 13.57 -6.91
CA ARG A 86 6.51 14.98 -6.77
C ARG A 86 7.77 15.37 -7.56
N GLU A 87 8.75 14.47 -7.67
CA GLU A 87 9.95 14.67 -8.50
C GLU A 87 9.62 14.62 -9.99
N ASP A 88 8.83 13.65 -10.44
CA ASP A 88 8.38 13.53 -11.84
C ASP A 88 7.56 14.76 -12.27
N LEU A 89 6.62 15.20 -11.42
CA LEU A 89 5.85 16.42 -11.69
C LEU A 89 6.75 17.66 -11.78
N ARG A 90 7.78 17.77 -10.92
CA ARG A 90 8.71 18.91 -10.97
C ARG A 90 9.54 18.92 -12.24
N GLN A 91 9.95 17.75 -12.73
CA GLN A 91 10.72 17.62 -13.96
C GLN A 91 9.88 17.93 -15.20
N VAL A 92 8.64 17.42 -15.27
CA VAL A 92 7.71 17.70 -16.37
C VAL A 92 7.31 19.17 -16.41
N VAL A 93 6.99 19.78 -15.27
CA VAL A 93 6.68 21.21 -15.18
C VAL A 93 7.90 22.06 -15.55
N GLY A 94 9.10 21.69 -15.09
CA GLY A 94 10.34 22.38 -15.45
C GLY A 94 10.63 22.36 -16.96
N PHE A 95 10.37 21.24 -17.64
CA PHE A 95 10.51 21.13 -19.09
C PHE A 95 9.45 21.97 -19.83
N SER A 96 8.19 21.94 -19.36
CA SER A 96 7.09 22.74 -19.93
C SER A 96 7.36 24.26 -19.84
N VAL A 97 7.91 24.73 -18.72
CA VAL A 97 8.26 26.16 -18.54
C VAL A 97 9.38 26.57 -19.48
N ALA A 98 10.39 25.71 -19.69
CA ALA A 98 11.49 25.98 -20.64
C ALA A 98 10.98 26.03 -22.09
N ASP A 99 10.11 25.10 -22.49
CA ASP A 99 9.50 25.08 -23.82
C ASP A 99 8.57 26.29 -24.06
N GLU A 100 7.84 26.74 -23.03
CA GLU A 100 7.00 27.94 -23.10
C GLU A 100 7.82 29.22 -23.19
N LEU A 101 8.95 29.30 -22.47
CA LEU A 101 9.92 30.39 -22.61
C LEU A 101 10.52 30.46 -24.01
N GLU A 102 10.89 29.33 -24.62
CA GLU A 102 11.43 29.29 -25.98
C GLU A 102 10.38 29.79 -27.01
N LYS A 103 9.12 29.39 -26.86
CA LYS A 103 8.02 29.91 -27.70
C LYS A 103 7.81 31.41 -27.49
N LEU A 104 7.89 31.88 -26.25
CA LEU A 104 7.77 33.31 -25.93
C LEU A 104 8.88 34.13 -26.58
N ASP A 105 10.12 33.63 -26.57
CA ASP A 105 11.27 34.26 -27.22
C ASP A 105 11.10 34.31 -28.75
N LYS A 106 10.56 33.26 -29.36
CA LYS A 106 10.24 33.24 -30.81
C LYS A 106 9.17 34.29 -31.17
N LEU A 107 8.12 34.44 -30.36
CA LEU A 107 7.07 35.44 -30.58
C LEU A 107 7.59 36.88 -30.46
N LYS A 108 8.56 37.11 -29.57
CA LYS A 108 9.25 38.40 -29.46
C LYS A 108 10.14 38.65 -30.68
N ALA A 109 10.89 37.65 -31.11
CA ALA A 109 11.79 37.76 -32.27
C ALA A 109 11.02 37.99 -33.60
N SER A 110 9.80 37.43 -33.73
CA SER A 110 8.92 37.68 -34.87
C SER A 110 8.20 39.03 -34.82
N GLY A 111 8.41 39.83 -33.76
CA GLY A 111 7.75 41.13 -33.57
C GLY A 111 6.24 41.03 -33.30
N SER A 112 5.75 39.83 -32.96
CA SER A 112 4.31 39.57 -32.76
C SER A 112 3.80 40.06 -31.40
N ILE A 113 4.70 40.33 -30.45
CA ILE A 113 4.41 40.84 -29.12
C ILE A 113 5.35 42.00 -28.77
N SER A 114 4.87 42.97 -28.01
CA SER A 114 5.67 44.10 -27.54
C SER A 114 6.61 43.72 -26.39
N ALA A 115 7.62 44.56 -26.11
CA ALA A 115 8.57 44.33 -25.02
C ALA A 115 7.89 44.28 -23.63
N ASP A 116 6.85 45.10 -23.43
CA ASP A 116 6.07 45.13 -22.21
C ASP A 116 5.20 43.88 -22.03
N GLU A 117 4.59 43.38 -23.10
CA GLU A 117 3.82 42.13 -23.09
C GLU A 117 4.71 40.92 -22.83
N TYR A 118 5.89 40.87 -23.45
CA TYR A 118 6.89 39.83 -23.20
C TYR A 118 7.32 39.80 -21.73
N ALA A 119 7.60 40.95 -21.13
CA ALA A 119 8.01 41.02 -19.72
C ALA A 119 6.91 40.52 -18.78
N ARG A 120 5.65 40.87 -19.04
CA ARG A 120 4.49 40.41 -18.27
C ARG A 120 4.27 38.90 -18.39
N LEU A 121 4.36 38.34 -19.59
CA LEU A 121 4.16 36.91 -19.83
C LEU A 121 5.30 36.08 -19.25
N ARG A 122 6.56 36.53 -19.40
CA ARG A 122 7.73 35.89 -18.80
C ARG A 122 7.65 35.84 -17.27
N ALA A 123 7.21 36.93 -16.64
CA ALA A 123 7.01 36.98 -15.19
C ALA A 123 5.98 35.95 -14.72
N LYS A 124 4.93 35.67 -15.51
CA LYS A 124 3.89 34.70 -15.19
C LYS A 124 4.35 33.23 -15.34
N LEU A 125 5.33 32.97 -16.20
CA LEU A 125 5.88 31.61 -16.45
C LEU A 125 6.93 31.18 -15.44
N VAL A 126 7.59 32.12 -14.77
CA VAL A 126 8.70 31.87 -13.82
C VAL A 126 8.25 31.94 -12.35
N GLN A 127 6.98 32.30 -12.12
CA GLN A 127 6.37 32.46 -10.79
C GLN A 127 5.82 31.13 -10.27
#